data_AF-A0A5P9P4C9-F1
#
_entry.id   AF-A0A5P9P4C9-F1
#
_cell.length_a   1.000
_cell.length_b   1.000
_cell.length_c   1.000
_cell.angle_alpha   90.00
_cell.angle_beta   90.00
_cell.angle_gamma   90.00
#
_symmetry.space_group_name_H-M   'P 1'
#
loop_
_entity.id
_entity.type
_entity.pdbx_description
1 polymer ?
#
loop_
_entity_poly.entity_id
_entity_poly.type
_entity_poly.pdbx_seq_one_letter_code
_entity_poly.pdbx_strand_id
1 'polypeptide(L)'
;MQFLKRLWKRHVTGQPDRYQAYVSLPTRDDHLPFGEVHDHIEELEHVFEGRLDVYARLGGIAVTTDPVPADQFDRDAFEAALDRLEDCYADTHSLVRLEKWRPSKDRLVKSFVIVPVKPLFPREEPDDAPRVRSAAD
;
A
#
# COMPACT_ATOMS: atom_id res chain seq x y z
N MET A 1 9.42 10.68 30.64
CA MET A 1 9.67 9.23 30.39
C MET A 1 8.95 8.66 29.17
N GLN A 2 7.74 9.12 28.80
CA GLN A 2 6.99 8.52 27.68
C GLN A 2 7.67 8.66 26.30
N PHE A 3 8.35 9.78 26.02
CA PHE A 3 9.10 9.98 24.78
C PHE A 3 10.24 8.97 24.58
N LEU A 4 11.00 8.69 25.64
CA LEU A 4 12.06 7.67 25.66
C LEU A 4 11.50 6.27 25.39
N LYS A 5 10.35 5.92 25.99
CA LYS A 5 9.67 4.63 25.74
C LYS A 5 9.24 4.48 24.27
N ARG A 6 8.80 5.57 23.62
CA ARG A 6 8.40 5.57 22.19
C ARG A 6 9.61 5.46 21.26
N LEU A 7 10.68 6.20 21.53
CA LEU A 7 11.95 6.09 20.78
C LEU A 7 12.54 4.69 20.91
N TRP A 8 12.54 4.13 22.11
CA TRP A 8 13.00 2.77 22.34
C TRP A 8 12.16 1.75 21.57
N LYS A 9 10.81 1.83 21.61
CA LYS A 9 9.96 0.96 20.77
C LYS A 9 10.28 1.09 19.29
N ARG A 10 10.43 2.32 18.78
CA ARG A 10 10.73 2.55 17.36
C ARG A 10 12.08 1.96 16.94
N HIS A 11 13.13 2.21 17.72
CA HIS A 11 14.50 1.91 17.32
C HIS A 11 15.03 0.57 17.83
N VAL A 12 14.40 -0.02 18.84
CA VAL A 12 14.84 -1.27 19.46
C VAL A 12 13.88 -2.41 19.18
N THR A 13 12.56 -2.21 19.37
CA THR A 13 11.59 -3.31 19.12
C THR A 13 11.06 -3.32 17.70
N GLY A 14 11.06 -2.18 17.00
CA GLY A 14 10.48 -2.04 15.66
C GLY A 14 8.97 -2.30 15.63
N GLN A 15 8.30 -2.37 16.78
CA GLN A 15 6.89 -2.74 16.91
C GLN A 15 6.03 -1.53 17.30
N PRO A 16 5.10 -1.10 16.44
CA PRO A 16 4.14 -0.07 16.79
C PRO A 16 3.08 -0.60 17.76
N ASP A 17 2.33 0.31 18.38
CA ASP A 17 1.12 -0.06 19.12
C ASP A 17 -0.08 -0.26 18.19
N ARG A 18 -0.09 0.42 17.02
CA ARG A 18 -1.18 0.39 16.05
C ARG A 18 -0.68 0.57 14.62
N TYR A 19 -1.46 0.10 13.67
CA TYR A 19 -1.28 0.28 12.23
C TYR A 19 -2.40 1.12 11.64
N GLN A 20 -2.08 1.88 10.59
CA GLN A 20 -3.02 2.71 9.85
C GLN A 20 -2.58 2.75 8.38
N ALA A 21 -3.51 2.91 7.45
CA ALA A 21 -3.20 3.17 6.05
C ALA A 21 -3.89 4.44 5.52
N TYR A 22 -3.21 5.10 4.59
CA TYR A 22 -3.76 6.07 3.66
C TYR A 22 -3.44 5.59 2.25
N VAL A 23 -4.47 5.38 1.44
CA VAL A 23 -4.34 4.89 0.06
C VAL A 23 -4.96 5.91 -0.88
N SER A 24 -4.26 6.32 -1.92
CA SER A 24 -4.79 7.26 -2.92
C SER A 24 -4.77 6.61 -4.29
N LEU A 25 -5.94 6.29 -4.82
CA LEU A 25 -6.15 5.50 -6.03
C LEU A 25 -6.62 6.38 -7.19
N PRO A 26 -5.85 6.52 -8.27
CA PRO A 26 -6.32 7.21 -9.46
C PRO A 26 -7.38 6.36 -10.18
N THR A 27 -8.46 7.01 -10.66
CA THR A 27 -9.60 6.34 -11.35
C THR A 27 -9.87 6.91 -12.74
N ARG A 28 -8.98 7.76 -13.26
CA ARG A 28 -9.19 8.55 -14.48
C ARG A 28 -8.51 8.00 -15.74
N ASP A 29 -7.80 6.87 -15.62
CA ASP A 29 -7.22 6.20 -16.78
C ASP A 29 -8.24 5.19 -17.32
N ASP A 30 -8.53 5.26 -18.63
CA ASP A 30 -9.52 4.43 -19.35
C ASP A 30 -9.23 2.92 -19.32
N HIS A 31 -8.11 2.52 -18.72
CA HIS A 31 -7.61 1.15 -18.64
C HIS A 31 -8.04 0.40 -17.38
N LEU A 32 -8.57 1.09 -16.36
CA LEU A 32 -8.95 0.46 -15.10
C LEU A 32 -10.48 0.51 -14.92
N PRO A 33 -11.18 -0.64 -14.95
CA PRO A 33 -12.59 -0.69 -14.61
C PRO A 33 -12.79 -0.27 -13.16
N PHE A 34 -13.76 0.61 -12.91
CA PHE A 34 -14.10 1.08 -11.56
C PHE A 34 -14.38 -0.06 -10.56
N GLY A 35 -14.86 -1.22 -11.04
CA GLY A 35 -15.11 -2.41 -10.22
C GLY A 35 -13.86 -2.98 -9.56
N GLU A 36 -12.73 -3.00 -10.27
CA GLU A 36 -11.47 -3.55 -9.74
C GLU A 36 -10.91 -2.70 -8.59
N VAL A 37 -11.05 -1.37 -8.70
CA VAL A 37 -10.70 -0.45 -7.61
C VAL A 37 -11.57 -0.68 -6.38
N HIS A 38 -12.86 -1.00 -6.56
CA HIS A 38 -13.77 -1.28 -5.46
C HIS A 38 -13.38 -2.56 -4.71
N ASP A 39 -13.04 -3.63 -5.43
CA ASP A 39 -12.64 -4.91 -4.83
C ASP A 39 -11.39 -4.73 -3.93
N HIS A 40 -10.43 -3.91 -4.35
CA HIS A 40 -9.27 -3.60 -3.51
C HIS A 40 -9.61 -2.74 -2.28
N ILE A 41 -10.62 -1.88 -2.37
CA ILE A 41 -11.10 -1.13 -1.20
C ILE A 41 -11.75 -2.09 -0.20
N GLU A 42 -12.50 -3.09 -0.66
CA GLU A 42 -13.11 -4.12 0.18
C GLU A 42 -12.05 -5.01 0.87
N GLU A 43 -10.98 -5.36 0.16
CA GLU A 43 -9.83 -6.07 0.76
C GLU A 43 -9.18 -5.25 1.89
N LEU A 44 -8.98 -3.94 1.68
CA LEU A 44 -8.49 -3.04 2.71
C LEU A 44 -9.48 -2.89 3.87
N GLU A 45 -10.78 -2.92 3.59
CA GLU A 45 -11.83 -2.92 4.62
C GLU A 45 -11.68 -4.13 5.53
N HIS A 46 -11.48 -5.31 4.96
CA HIS A 46 -11.28 -6.53 5.74
C HIS A 46 -10.05 -6.46 6.64
N VAL A 47 -8.90 -6.04 6.10
CA VAL A 47 -7.62 -5.92 6.84
C VAL A 47 -7.73 -4.94 8.02
N PHE A 48 -8.52 -3.88 7.87
CA PHE A 48 -8.72 -2.87 8.88
C PHE A 48 -10.02 -3.03 9.67
N GLU A 49 -10.62 -4.23 9.66
CA GLU A 49 -11.83 -4.60 10.41
C GLU A 49 -13.03 -3.67 10.16
N GLY A 50 -13.25 -3.23 8.92
CA GLY A 50 -14.35 -2.32 8.59
C GLY A 50 -14.09 -0.84 8.89
N ARG A 51 -12.88 -0.50 9.36
CA ARG A 51 -12.58 0.86 9.84
C ARG A 51 -11.85 1.67 8.80
N LEU A 52 -12.55 2.03 7.72
CA LEU A 52 -12.03 2.97 6.73
C LEU A 52 -13.08 3.98 6.28
N ASP A 53 -12.58 5.15 5.92
CA ASP A 53 -13.32 6.19 5.23
C ASP A 53 -12.87 6.26 3.77
N VAL A 54 -13.84 6.32 2.85
CA VAL A 54 -13.61 6.52 1.43
C VAL A 54 -14.00 7.94 1.03
N TYR A 55 -13.09 8.65 0.38
CA TYR A 55 -13.26 10.03 -0.05
C TYR A 55 -13.10 10.14 -1.57
N ALA A 56 -14.09 10.72 -2.24
CA ALA A 56 -13.93 11.11 -3.63
C ALA A 56 -12.90 12.26 -3.75
N ARG A 57 -12.02 12.17 -4.76
CA ARG A 57 -11.04 13.20 -5.10
C ARG A 57 -11.14 13.53 -6.57
N LEU A 58 -10.64 14.71 -6.96
CA LEU A 58 -10.53 15.06 -8.37
C LEU A 58 -9.56 14.08 -9.05
N GLY A 59 -10.11 13.20 -9.89
CA GLY A 59 -9.33 12.19 -10.63
C GLY A 59 -9.03 10.90 -9.87
N GLY A 60 -9.70 10.63 -8.74
CA GLY A 60 -9.49 9.40 -8.00
C GLY A 60 -10.30 9.27 -6.73
N ILE A 61 -9.90 8.29 -5.92
CA ILE A 61 -10.46 7.98 -4.60
C ILE A 61 -9.30 8.01 -3.59
N ALA A 62 -9.57 8.48 -2.37
CA ALA A 62 -8.66 8.32 -1.25
C ALA A 62 -9.35 7.48 -0.16
N VAL A 63 -8.64 6.48 0.34
CA VAL A 63 -9.05 5.66 1.48
C VAL A 63 -8.16 6.02 2.67
N THR A 64 -8.77 6.24 3.82
CA THR A 64 -8.05 6.41 5.08
C THR A 64 -8.63 5.45 6.11
N THR A 65 -7.78 4.68 6.76
CA THR A 65 -8.23 3.74 7.78
C THR A 65 -8.13 4.37 9.17
N ASP A 66 -8.90 3.87 10.12
CA ASP A 66 -8.62 4.11 11.52
C ASP A 66 -7.39 3.30 11.99
N PRO A 67 -6.74 3.72 13.09
CA PRO A 67 -5.67 2.94 13.69
C PRO A 67 -6.16 1.64 14.34
N VAL A 68 -5.70 0.49 13.83
CA VAL A 68 -5.98 -0.85 14.36
C VAL A 68 -4.87 -1.31 15.30
N PRO A 69 -5.17 -1.92 16.46
CA PRO A 69 -4.18 -2.51 17.37
C PRO A 69 -3.22 -3.49 16.69
N ALA A 70 -1.95 -3.48 17.07
CA ALA A 70 -0.92 -4.31 16.45
C ALA A 70 -1.14 -5.83 16.58
N ASP A 71 -1.88 -6.26 17.60
CA ASP A 71 -2.29 -7.64 17.84
C ASP A 71 -3.51 -8.08 17.02
N GLN A 72 -4.24 -7.12 16.43
CA GLN A 72 -5.42 -7.36 15.58
C GLN A 72 -5.10 -7.13 14.10
N PHE A 73 -3.99 -6.45 13.80
CA PHE A 73 -3.60 -6.14 12.44
C PHE A 73 -3.01 -7.37 11.74
N ASP A 74 -3.75 -7.92 10.78
CA ASP A 74 -3.26 -8.98 9.90
C ASP A 74 -2.31 -8.39 8.85
N ARG A 75 -1.02 -8.49 9.14
CA ARG A 75 0.03 -7.98 8.26
C ARG A 75 0.12 -8.75 6.95
N ASP A 76 -0.11 -10.05 6.97
CA ASP A 76 0.07 -10.87 5.77
C ASP A 76 -1.10 -10.63 4.80
N ALA A 77 -2.32 -10.50 5.33
CA ALA A 77 -3.47 -10.07 4.54
C ALA A 77 -3.29 -8.65 3.98
N PHE A 78 -2.69 -7.74 4.75
CA PHE A 78 -2.37 -6.39 4.27
C PHE A 78 -1.39 -6.40 3.11
N GLU A 79 -0.26 -7.10 3.22
CA GLU A 79 0.72 -7.17 2.14
C GLU A 79 0.12 -7.86 0.91
N ALA A 80 -0.69 -8.91 1.08
CA ALA A 80 -1.39 -9.56 -0.02
C ALA A 80 -2.37 -8.62 -0.75
N ALA A 81 -3.10 -7.77 -0.02
CA ALA A 81 -3.96 -6.75 -0.61
C ALA A 81 -3.14 -5.70 -1.38
N LEU A 82 -1.96 -5.32 -0.86
CA LEU A 82 -1.06 -4.39 -1.56
C LEU A 82 -0.46 -4.98 -2.83
N ASP A 83 -0.13 -6.27 -2.85
CA ASP A 83 0.42 -6.94 -4.02
C ASP A 83 -0.63 -7.04 -5.13
N ARG A 84 -1.88 -7.39 -4.79
CA ARG A 84 -2.99 -7.38 -5.75
C ARG A 84 -3.27 -5.98 -6.28
N LEU A 85 -3.22 -4.97 -5.41
CA LEU A 85 -3.34 -3.58 -5.82
C LEU A 85 -2.20 -3.16 -6.76
N GLU A 86 -0.97 -3.63 -6.52
CA GLU A 86 0.15 -3.36 -7.40
C GLU A 86 -0.05 -3.98 -8.78
N ASP A 87 -0.53 -5.23 -8.84
CA ASP A 87 -0.87 -5.92 -10.08
C ASP A 87 -1.95 -5.16 -10.88
N CYS A 88 -2.98 -4.66 -10.20
CA CYS A 88 -4.06 -3.87 -10.81
C CYS A 88 -3.55 -2.60 -11.50
N TYR A 89 -2.47 -2.01 -10.99
CA TYR A 89 -1.84 -0.82 -11.55
C TYR A 89 -0.58 -1.11 -12.38
N ALA A 90 -0.14 -2.36 -12.52
CA ALA A 90 1.18 -2.72 -13.04
C ALA A 90 1.46 -2.21 -14.46
N ASP A 91 0.43 -2.07 -15.29
CA ASP A 91 0.60 -1.58 -16.66
C ASP A 91 0.72 -0.05 -16.75
N THR A 92 0.23 0.68 -15.75
CA THR A 92 0.06 2.15 -15.84
C THR A 92 0.84 2.92 -14.79
N HIS A 93 1.06 2.34 -13.61
CA HIS A 93 1.67 2.99 -12.45
C HIS A 93 2.59 2.06 -11.67
N SER A 94 3.54 2.64 -10.95
CA SER A 94 4.29 1.96 -9.89
C SER A 94 3.65 2.22 -8.54
N LEU A 95 3.48 1.18 -7.72
CA LEU A 95 2.94 1.35 -6.37
C LEU A 95 4.03 1.88 -5.43
N VAL A 96 3.89 3.12 -4.97
CA VAL A 96 4.80 3.68 -3.95
C VAL A 96 4.23 3.42 -2.57
N ARG A 97 5.03 2.78 -1.71
CA ARG A 97 4.72 2.48 -0.31
C ARG A 97 5.65 3.30 0.60
N LEU A 98 5.11 4.20 1.42
CA LEU A 98 5.87 4.99 2.39
C LEU A 98 5.41 4.69 3.81
N GLU A 99 6.37 4.34 4.68
CA GLU A 99 6.09 4.09 6.09
C GLU A 99 6.40 5.31 6.95
N LYS A 100 5.44 5.71 7.79
CA LYS A 100 5.56 6.86 8.69
C LYS A 100 5.27 6.44 10.12
N TRP A 101 6.22 6.68 11.00
CA TRP A 101 6.04 6.53 12.44
C TRP A 101 5.50 7.82 13.02
N ARG A 102 4.31 7.76 13.64
CA ARG A 102 3.63 8.92 14.21
C ARG A 102 3.28 8.68 15.67
N PRO A 103 3.60 9.62 16.58
CA PRO A 103 2.99 9.62 17.90
C PRO A 103 1.51 10.00 17.76
N SER A 104 0.61 9.24 18.39
CA SER A 104 -0.81 9.59 18.51
C SER A 104 -1.23 9.41 19.96
N LYS A 105 -1.52 10.52 20.63
CA LYS A 105 -1.74 10.59 22.09
C LYS A 105 -0.61 9.85 22.83
N ASP A 106 -0.90 8.67 23.38
CA ASP A 106 0.01 7.79 24.14
C ASP A 106 0.51 6.55 23.38
N ARG A 107 0.14 6.43 22.11
CA ARG A 107 0.47 5.27 21.26
C ARG A 107 1.44 5.66 20.15
N LEU A 108 2.24 4.70 19.73
CA LEU A 108 3.08 4.78 18.55
C LEU A 108 2.36 4.11 17.38
N VAL A 109 2.02 4.88 16.35
CA VAL A 109 1.31 4.37 15.16
C VAL A 109 2.30 4.25 14.01
N LYS A 110 2.28 3.11 13.31
CA LYS A 110 2.93 2.97 12.01
C LYS A 110 1.86 3.18 10.93
N SER A 111 1.99 4.27 10.17
CA SER A 111 1.09 4.64 9.09
C SER A 111 1.73 4.31 7.75
N PHE A 112 1.03 3.56 6.92
CA PHE A 112 1.38 3.30 5.53
C PHE A 112 0.73 4.34 4.64
N VAL A 113 1.49 4.89 3.70
CA VAL A 113 0.99 5.77 2.65
C VAL A 113 1.23 5.07 1.32
N ILE A 114 0.16 4.71 0.63
CA ILE A 114 0.19 3.95 -0.62
C ILE A 114 -0.38 4.81 -1.75
N VAL A 115 0.39 4.95 -2.82
CA VAL A 115 0.01 5.76 -3.98
C VAL A 115 0.54 5.10 -5.25
N PRO A 116 -0.32 4.71 -6.20
CA PRO A 116 0.10 4.42 -7.57
C PRO A 116 0.58 5.72 -8.21
N VAL A 117 1.82 5.74 -8.70
CA VAL A 117 2.42 6.90 -9.39
C VAL A 117 2.80 6.53 -10.80
N LYS A 118 2.54 7.42 -11.77
CA LYS A 118 3.02 7.21 -13.14
C LYS A 118 4.55 7.18 -13.12
N PRO A 119 5.19 6.14 -13.65
CA PRO A 119 6.63 6.05 -13.66
C PRO A 119 7.21 7.17 -14.53
N LEU A 120 8.33 7.75 -14.09
CA LEU A 120 9.00 8.83 -14.83
C LEU A 120 9.67 8.35 -16.12
N PHE A 121 9.89 7.03 -16.23
CA PHE A 121 10.49 6.38 -17.38
C PHE A 121 9.61 5.19 -17.80
N PRO A 122 9.57 4.85 -19.10
CA PRO A 122 8.91 3.64 -19.56
C PRO A 122 9.47 2.42 -18.82
N ARG A 123 8.60 1.50 -18.42
CA ARG A 123 9.05 0.19 -17.93
C ARG A 123 9.61 -0.59 -19.13
N GLU A 124 10.76 -1.24 -18.95
CA GLU A 124 11.25 -2.21 -19.93
C GLU A 124 10.22 -3.35 -19.99
N GLU A 125 9.61 -3.56 -21.15
CA GLU A 125 8.85 -4.78 -21.41
C GLU A 125 9.81 -5.97 -21.25
N PRO A 126 9.43 -7.05 -20.56
CA PRO A 126 10.26 -8.23 -20.50
C PRO A 126 10.52 -8.70 -21.94
N ASP A 127 11.79 -8.68 -22.33
CA ASP A 127 12.26 -9.08 -23.65
C ASP A 127 11.98 -10.58 -23.86
N ASP A 128 10.79 -10.90 -24.37
CA ASP A 128 10.37 -12.23 -24.82
C ASP A 128 11.07 -12.61 -26.15
N ALA A 129 12.35 -12.27 -26.29
CA ALA A 129 13.20 -12.75 -27.37
C ALA A 129 13.76 -14.14 -26.98
N PRO A 130 13.38 -15.22 -27.68
CA PRO A 130 13.98 -16.52 -27.42
C PRO A 130 15.47 -16.45 -27.76
N ARG A 131 16.33 -16.62 -26.75
CA ARG A 131 17.78 -16.76 -26.93
C ARG A 131 18.05 -17.93 -27.86
N VAL A 132 18.24 -17.64 -29.15
CA VAL A 132 18.75 -18.59 -30.14
C VAL A 132 20.12 -19.04 -29.64
N ARG A 133 20.20 -20.29 -29.18
CA ARG A 133 21.48 -20.96 -28.92
C ARG A 133 22.15 -21.17 -30.27
N SER A 134 23.12 -20.33 -30.62
CA SER A 134 24.07 -20.65 -31.68
C SER A 134 24.86 -21.88 -31.25
N ALA A 135 24.57 -23.02 -31.87
CA ALA A 135 25.46 -24.18 -31.86
C ALA A 135 26.72 -23.79 -32.65
N ALA A 136 27.88 -23.91 -32.01
CA ALA A 136 29.16 -23.86 -32.69
C ALA A 136 29.48 -25.27 -33.19
N ASP A 137 29.70 -25.39 -34.50
CA ASP A 137 30.44 -26.49 -35.14
C ASP A 137 31.95 -26.33 -34.90
#